data_AF-A0A7S0T5J5-F1
#
_entry.id   AF-A0A7S0T5J5-F1
#
_cell.length_a   1.000
_cell.length_b   1.000
_cell.length_c   1.000
_cell.angle_alpha   90.00
_cell.angle_beta   90.00
_cell.angle_gamma   90.00
#
_symmetry.space_group_name_H-M   'P 1'
#
loop_
_entity.id
_entity.type
_entity.pdbx_description
1 polymer ?
#
loop_
_entity_poly.entity_id
_entity_poly.type
_entity_poly.pdbx_seq_one_letter_code
_entity_poly.pdbx_strand_id
1 'polypeptide(L)'
;MLVFAAFLTLTFLVELGASVLGYGAHQFLFARPSSILLVVVSMTMIAETVLRGIQYVDADPFGFPPNLAPLAIVLNFRILVVLRVLRYSRTMQNFLTQVWLSLPGVTNVVITLMYFYYVFAIVGVVLFGTIPVPVPDPPANGGGVQYWACFRNFLVA
;
A
#
# COMPACT_ATOMS: atom_id res chain seq x y z
N MET A 1 23.51 4.63 -5.91
CA MET A 1 22.10 4.64 -5.42
C MET A 1 21.98 5.21 -4.00
N LEU A 2 22.83 4.85 -3.04
CA LEU A 2 22.77 5.37 -1.65
C LEU A 2 22.95 6.89 -1.56
N VAL A 3 23.91 7.47 -2.29
CA VAL A 3 24.15 8.93 -2.33
C VAL A 3 22.91 9.72 -2.75
N PHE A 4 22.18 9.23 -3.75
CA PHE A 4 20.94 9.86 -4.21
C PHE A 4 19.84 9.79 -3.14
N ALA A 5 19.69 8.64 -2.47
CA ALA A 5 18.75 8.50 -1.37
C ALA A 5 19.09 9.45 -0.19
N ALA A 6 20.37 9.56 0.16
CA ALA A 6 20.85 10.47 1.20
C ALA A 6 20.52 11.95 0.86
N PHE A 7 20.74 12.36 -0.39
CA PHE A 7 20.39 13.70 -0.85
C PHE A 7 18.89 14.00 -0.71
N LEU A 8 18.03 13.07 -1.14
CA LEU A 8 16.59 13.20 -0.97
C LEU A 8 16.21 13.28 0.51
N THR A 9 16.73 12.38 1.35
CA THR A 9 16.42 12.38 2.79
C THR A 9 16.80 13.68 3.47
N LEU A 10 17.94 14.28 3.10
CA LEU A 10 18.37 15.58 3.60
C LEU A 10 17.41 16.69 3.18
N THR A 11 16.97 16.69 1.92
CA THR A 11 16.00 17.67 1.40
C THR A 11 14.66 17.57 2.16
N PHE A 12 14.18 16.36 2.41
CA PHE A 12 12.97 16.11 3.20
C PHE A 12 13.13 16.46 4.67
N LEU A 13 14.30 16.22 5.27
CA LEU A 13 14.59 16.59 6.65
C LEU A 13 14.58 18.11 6.84
N VAL A 14 15.20 18.83 5.90
CA VAL A 14 15.19 20.30 5.88
C VAL A 14 13.77 20.83 5.75
N GLU A 15 12.97 20.27 4.85
CA GLU A 15 11.58 20.68 4.68
C GLU A 15 10.69 20.39 5.91
N LEU A 16 10.90 19.24 6.56
CA LEU A 16 10.25 18.89 7.83
C LEU A 16 10.63 19.90 8.91
N GLY A 17 11.93 20.20 9.07
CA GLY A 17 12.43 21.15 10.06
C GLY A 17 11.89 22.56 9.85
N ALA A 18 11.94 23.07 8.62
CA ALA A 18 11.38 24.36 8.26
C ALA A 18 9.87 24.44 8.54
N SER A 19 9.13 23.36 8.26
CA SER A 19 7.70 23.29 8.54
C SER A 19 7.41 23.28 10.04
N VAL A 20 8.16 22.51 10.84
CA VAL A 20 7.95 22.45 12.30
C VAL A 20 8.24 23.80 12.96
N LEU A 21 9.29 24.51 12.52
CA LEU A 21 9.63 25.84 13.02
C LEU A 21 8.62 26.90 12.60
N GLY A 22 8.09 26.83 11.38
CA GLY A 22 7.12 27.80 10.87
C GLY A 22 5.73 27.69 11.50
N TYR A 23 5.24 26.47 11.72
CA TYR A 23 3.88 26.24 12.23
C TYR A 23 3.79 26.08 13.76
N GLY A 24 4.90 25.81 14.44
CA GLY A 24 4.91 25.46 15.87
C GLY A 24 4.53 23.99 16.11
N ALA A 25 5.27 23.30 16.98
CA ALA A 25 5.20 21.83 17.13
C ALA A 25 3.80 21.29 17.47
N HIS A 26 3.06 21.99 18.33
CA HIS A 26 1.71 21.57 18.74
C HIS A 26 0.67 21.78 17.65
N GLN A 27 0.74 22.89 16.91
CA GLN A 27 -0.21 23.17 15.82
C GLN A 27 0.11 22.36 14.56
N PHE A 28 1.38 21.99 14.36
CA PHE A 28 1.83 21.24 13.20
C PHE A 28 1.18 19.84 13.09
N LEU A 29 1.08 19.08 14.19
CA LEU A 29 0.53 17.72 14.14
C LEU A 29 -1.01 17.67 14.10
N PHE A 30 -1.68 18.67 14.66
CA PHE A 30 -3.14 18.65 14.80
C PHE A 30 -3.90 19.47 13.75
N ALA A 31 -3.27 20.44 13.07
CA ALA A 31 -4.02 21.37 12.22
C ALA A 31 -4.38 20.84 10.83
N ARG A 32 -3.60 19.92 10.23
CA ARG A 32 -3.81 19.57 8.81
C ARG A 32 -3.37 18.15 8.46
N PRO A 33 -4.18 17.37 7.71
CA PRO A 33 -3.75 16.04 7.21
C PRO A 33 -2.52 16.13 6.30
N SER A 34 -2.21 17.32 5.77
CA SER A 34 -1.01 17.58 4.98
C SER A 34 0.29 17.40 5.78
N SER A 35 0.35 17.84 7.03
CA SER A 35 1.58 17.72 7.84
C SER A 35 1.85 16.27 8.26
N ILE A 36 0.80 15.49 8.55
CA ILE A 36 0.94 14.08 8.93
C ILE A 36 1.63 13.26 7.83
N LEU A 37 1.18 13.31 6.57
CA LEU A 37 1.91 12.54 5.53
C LEU A 37 3.32 13.10 5.27
N LEU A 38 3.63 14.36 5.60
CA LEU A 38 5.00 14.87 5.49
C LEU A 38 5.92 14.22 6.54
N VAL A 39 5.43 14.06 7.78
CA VAL A 39 6.13 13.35 8.87
C VAL A 39 6.30 11.87 8.54
N VAL A 40 5.26 11.22 8.01
CA VAL A 40 5.33 9.80 7.65
C VAL A 40 6.35 9.59 6.52
N VAL A 41 6.35 10.45 5.50
CA VAL A 41 7.31 10.35 4.39
C VAL A 41 8.75 10.58 4.86
N SER A 42 9.00 11.58 5.72
CA SER A 42 10.35 11.80 6.24
C SER A 42 10.83 10.61 7.09
N MET A 43 9.96 10.04 7.94
CA MET A 43 10.28 8.84 8.72
C MET A 43 10.59 7.63 7.84
N THR A 44 9.80 7.38 6.78
CA THR A 44 10.04 6.25 5.86
C THR A 44 11.34 6.41 5.06
N MET A 45 11.67 7.64 4.64
CA MET A 45 12.90 7.94 3.90
C MET A 45 14.14 7.73 4.76
N ILE A 46 14.13 8.21 6.01
CA ILE A 46 15.23 8.03 6.97
C ILE A 46 15.42 6.54 7.25
N ALA A 47 14.34 5.79 7.52
CA ALA A 47 14.41 4.36 7.77
C ALA A 47 15.05 3.59 6.60
N GLU A 48 14.70 3.94 5.35
CA GLU A 48 15.27 3.32 4.16
C GLU A 48 16.77 3.62 3.99
N THR A 49 17.21 4.86 4.26
CA THR A 49 18.63 5.22 4.12
C THR A 49 19.48 4.54 5.17
N VAL A 50 19.01 4.50 6.41
CA VAL A 50 19.70 3.83 7.53
C VAL A 50 19.82 2.34 7.24
N LEU A 51 18.74 1.69 6.81
CA LEU A 51 18.76 0.25 6.53
C LEU A 51 19.71 -0.11 5.38
N ARG A 52 19.67 0.66 4.29
CA ARG A 52 20.60 0.47 3.16
C ARG A 52 22.05 0.77 3.54
N GLY A 53 22.28 1.70 4.46
CA GLY A 53 23.59 1.97 5.03
C GLY A 53 24.14 0.78 5.81
N ILE A 54 23.31 0.18 6.67
CA ILE A 54 23.66 -1.03 7.43
C ILE A 54 23.99 -2.20 6.48
N GLN A 55 23.16 -2.44 5.47
CA GLN A 55 23.40 -3.47 4.45
C GLN A 55 24.63 -3.18 3.57
N TYR A 56 25.04 -1.91 3.43
CA TYR A 56 26.21 -1.55 2.62
C TYR A 56 27.53 -1.78 3.35
N VAL A 57 27.54 -1.64 4.68
CA VAL A 57 28.75 -1.71 5.49
C VAL A 57 29.04 -3.14 5.98
N ASP A 58 28.15 -4.11 5.73
CA ASP A 58 28.19 -5.47 6.32
C ASP A 58 28.43 -5.47 7.84
N ALA A 59 28.17 -4.33 8.50
CA ALA A 59 28.14 -4.17 9.93
C ALA A 59 26.67 -4.17 10.27
N ASP A 60 26.17 -5.29 10.76
CA ASP A 60 24.84 -5.46 11.31
C ASP A 60 24.86 -5.12 12.81
N PRO A 61 24.79 -3.82 13.20
CA PRO A 61 25.04 -3.40 14.58
C PRO A 61 23.89 -3.83 15.51
N PHE A 62 22.78 -4.31 14.91
CA PHE A 62 21.54 -4.70 15.56
C PHE A 62 21.19 -6.19 15.30
N GLY A 63 22.06 -6.95 14.61
CA GLY A 63 21.88 -8.40 14.39
C GLY A 63 20.66 -8.79 13.55
N PHE A 64 20.36 -8.04 12.48
CA PHE A 64 19.21 -8.34 11.63
C PHE A 64 19.46 -9.61 10.79
N PRO A 65 18.48 -10.52 10.67
CA PRO A 65 18.63 -11.72 9.85
C PRO A 65 18.76 -11.34 8.37
N PRO A 66 19.50 -12.13 7.56
CA PRO A 66 19.74 -11.83 6.14
C PRO A 66 18.44 -11.79 5.30
N ASN A 67 17.36 -12.38 5.79
CA ASN A 67 16.04 -12.29 5.17
C ASN A 67 15.20 -11.17 5.80
N LEU A 68 15.21 -9.99 5.17
CA LEU A 68 14.45 -8.81 5.60
C LEU A 68 13.03 -8.72 4.98
N ALA A 69 12.47 -9.82 4.47
CA ALA A 69 11.12 -9.82 3.89
C ALA A 69 10.03 -9.16 4.76
N PRO A 70 10.00 -9.29 6.11
CA PRO A 70 9.02 -8.58 6.94
C PRO A 70 9.24 -7.06 6.95
N LEU A 71 10.51 -6.63 6.92
CA LEU A 71 10.88 -5.21 6.84
C LEU A 71 10.59 -4.62 5.44
N ALA A 72 10.57 -5.45 4.39
CA ALA A 72 10.26 -5.02 3.03
C ALA A 72 8.89 -4.33 2.93
N ILE A 73 7.90 -4.77 3.72
CA ILE A 73 6.57 -4.13 3.75
C ILE A 73 6.68 -2.68 4.26
N VAL A 74 7.48 -2.46 5.31
CA VAL A 74 7.73 -1.13 5.89
C VAL A 74 8.58 -0.26 4.95
N LEU A 75 9.41 -0.88 4.13
CA LEU A 75 10.23 -0.18 3.13
C LEU A 75 9.42 0.15 1.87
N ASN A 76 8.38 -0.62 1.57
CA ASN A 76 7.51 -0.41 0.42
C ASN A 76 6.43 0.68 0.64
N PHE A 77 6.47 1.39 1.77
CA PHE A 77 5.63 2.59 2.02
C PHE A 77 5.91 3.77 1.08
N ARG A 78 6.83 3.64 0.12
CA ARG A 78 7.08 4.62 -0.96
C ARG A 78 5.82 5.06 -1.71
N ILE A 79 4.77 4.24 -1.71
CA ILE A 79 3.48 4.61 -2.30
C ILE A 79 2.89 5.88 -1.65
N LEU A 80 3.18 6.12 -0.37
CA LEU A 80 2.79 7.34 0.36
C LEU A 80 3.52 8.59 -0.14
N VAL A 81 4.71 8.43 -0.72
CA VAL A 81 5.48 9.53 -1.34
C VAL A 81 4.77 10.02 -2.60
N VAL A 82 4.23 9.10 -3.40
CA VAL A 82 3.48 9.45 -4.62
C VAL A 82 2.21 10.22 -4.27
N LEU A 83 1.55 9.91 -3.14
CA LEU A 83 0.41 10.68 -2.64
C LEU A 83 0.73 12.15 -2.36
N ARG A 84 2.01 12.52 -2.16
CA ARG A 84 2.42 13.91 -2.02
C ARG A 84 2.24 14.70 -3.33
N VAL A 85 2.45 14.08 -4.49
CA VAL A 85 2.27 14.75 -5.80
C VAL A 85 0.83 15.26 -5.94
N LEU A 86 -0.12 14.51 -5.40
CA LEU A 86 -1.55 14.86 -5.39
C LEU A 86 -1.86 16.11 -4.54
N ARG A 87 -0.92 16.59 -3.71
CA ARG A 87 -1.08 17.79 -2.90
C ARG A 87 -0.73 19.08 -3.61
N TYR A 88 -0.03 19.05 -4.74
CA TYR A 88 0.36 20.27 -5.45
C TYR A 88 -0.79 20.91 -6.23
N SER A 89 -1.79 20.12 -6.64
CA SER A 89 -2.96 20.63 -7.38
C SER A 89 -4.21 20.66 -6.51
N ARG A 90 -4.79 21.86 -6.32
CA ARG A 90 -6.09 22.03 -5.62
C ARG A 90 -7.20 21.21 -6.28
N THR A 91 -7.16 21.08 -7.61
CA THR A 91 -8.11 20.28 -8.37
C THR A 91 -8.05 18.80 -7.98
N MET A 92 -6.85 18.22 -7.86
CA MET A 92 -6.68 16.82 -7.46
C MET A 92 -7.14 16.58 -6.01
N GLN A 93 -6.90 17.53 -5.11
CA GLN A 93 -7.40 17.45 -3.74
C GLN A 93 -8.92 17.46 -3.68
N ASN A 94 -9.57 18.29 -4.51
CA ASN A 94 -11.02 18.35 -4.58
C ASN A 94 -11.59 17.03 -5.11
N PHE A 95 -10.99 16.44 -6.15
CA PHE A 95 -11.39 15.13 -6.65
C PHE A 95 -11.25 14.03 -5.60
N LEU A 96 -10.10 13.95 -4.91
CA LEU A 96 -9.90 12.97 -3.85
C LEU A 96 -10.91 13.16 -2.72
N THR A 97 -11.21 14.40 -2.34
CA THR A 97 -12.21 14.71 -1.31
C THR A 97 -13.61 14.28 -1.76
N GLN A 98 -13.96 14.48 -3.03
CA GLN A 98 -15.23 14.00 -3.58
C GLN A 98 -15.31 12.47 -3.60
N VAL A 99 -14.21 11.77 -3.90
CA VAL A 99 -14.14 10.31 -3.78
C VAL A 99 -14.38 9.87 -2.33
N TRP A 100 -13.74 10.53 -1.37
CA TRP A 100 -13.98 10.24 0.06
C TRP A 100 -15.43 10.47 0.47
N LEU A 101 -16.06 11.52 -0.06
CA LEU A 101 -17.47 11.83 0.20
C LEU A 101 -18.43 10.87 -0.50
N SER A 102 -18.07 10.29 -1.64
CA SER A 102 -18.93 9.37 -2.39
C SER A 102 -18.82 7.91 -1.94
N LEU A 103 -17.70 7.52 -1.32
CA LEU A 103 -17.50 6.19 -0.72
C LEU A 103 -18.65 5.70 0.17
N PRO A 104 -19.16 6.47 1.16
CA PRO A 104 -20.28 6.01 1.99
C PRO A 104 -21.54 5.72 1.18
N GLY A 105 -21.80 6.46 0.08
CA GLY A 105 -22.94 6.20 -0.80
C GLY A 105 -22.80 4.89 -1.58
N VAL A 106 -21.60 4.58 -2.05
CA VAL A 106 -21.30 3.34 -2.79
C VAL A 106 -21.23 2.11 -1.87
N THR A 107 -21.01 2.31 -0.57
CA THR A 107 -20.83 1.24 0.41
C THR A 107 -22.03 0.29 0.47
N ASN A 108 -23.26 0.80 0.42
CA ASN A 108 -24.46 -0.04 0.45
C ASN A 108 -24.54 -0.98 -0.77
N VAL A 109 -24.14 -0.48 -1.95
CA VAL A 109 -24.12 -1.26 -3.19
C VAL A 109 -23.03 -2.34 -3.11
N VAL A 110 -21.85 -1.99 -2.59
CA VAL A 110 -20.74 -2.93 -2.41
C VAL A 110 -21.12 -4.04 -1.43
N ILE A 111 -21.76 -3.71 -0.30
CA ILE A 111 -22.22 -4.72 0.67
C ILE A 111 -23.25 -5.65 0.03
N THR A 112 -24.22 -5.09 -0.71
CA THR A 112 -25.24 -5.88 -1.41
C THR A 112 -24.59 -6.80 -2.45
N LEU A 113 -23.68 -6.27 -3.27
CA LEU A 113 -22.94 -7.04 -4.27
C LEU A 113 -22.10 -8.15 -3.63
N MET A 114 -21.46 -7.87 -2.50
CA MET A 114 -20.67 -8.86 -1.75
C MET A 114 -21.57 -9.97 -1.19
N TYR A 115 -22.79 -9.66 -0.74
CA TYR A 115 -23.77 -10.66 -0.32
C TYR A 115 -24.20 -11.56 -1.49
N PHE A 116 -24.44 -10.98 -2.68
CA PHE A 116 -24.69 -11.77 -3.87
C PHE A 116 -23.52 -12.71 -4.19
N TYR A 117 -22.27 -12.20 -4.20
CA TYR A 117 -21.10 -13.04 -4.40
C TYR A 117 -20.96 -14.15 -3.35
N TYR A 118 -21.27 -13.87 -2.09
CA TYR A 118 -21.23 -14.86 -1.01
C TYR A 118 -22.17 -16.06 -1.29
N VAL A 119 -23.42 -15.78 -1.66
CA VAL A 119 -24.40 -16.85 -1.96
C VAL A 119 -23.96 -17.63 -3.20
N PHE A 120 -23.53 -16.95 -4.27
CA PHE A 120 -23.07 -17.61 -5.49
C PHE A 120 -21.78 -18.42 -5.30
N ALA A 121 -20.86 -17.99 -4.44
CA ALA A 121 -19.65 -18.73 -4.13
C ALA A 121 -19.98 -20.05 -3.40
N ILE A 122 -20.89 -20.04 -2.42
CA ILE A 122 -21.33 -21.27 -1.74
C ILE A 122 -22.00 -22.22 -2.73
N VAL A 123 -22.95 -21.72 -3.52
CA VAL A 123 -23.63 -22.51 -4.55
C VAL A 123 -22.62 -23.06 -5.56
N GLY A 124 -21.63 -22.26 -5.97
CA GLY A 124 -20.57 -22.65 -6.87
C GLY A 124 -19.69 -23.78 -6.33
N VAL A 125 -19.27 -23.71 -5.06
CA VAL A 125 -18.48 -24.77 -4.41
C VAL A 125 -19.30 -26.06 -4.27
N VAL A 126 -20.57 -25.95 -3.89
CA VAL A 126 -21.45 -27.13 -3.73
C VAL A 126 -21.71 -27.83 -5.06
N LEU A 127 -21.88 -27.08 -6.15
CA LEU A 127 -22.20 -27.64 -7.47
C LEU A 127 -20.96 -28.07 -8.27
N PHE A 128 -19.85 -27.33 -8.14
CA PHE A 128 -18.69 -27.45 -9.03
C PHE A 128 -17.37 -27.75 -8.30
N GLY A 129 -17.40 -27.96 -6.97
CA GLY A 129 -16.18 -28.20 -6.18
C GLY A 129 -15.47 -29.52 -6.46
N THR A 130 -16.14 -30.47 -7.11
CA THR A 130 -15.56 -31.77 -7.49
C THR A 130 -14.91 -31.77 -8.88
N ILE A 131 -14.98 -30.65 -9.62
CA ILE A 131 -14.37 -30.57 -10.96
C ILE A 131 -12.84 -30.57 -10.79
N PRO A 132 -12.11 -31.48 -11.47
CA PRO A 132 -10.66 -31.51 -11.42
C PRO A 132 -10.10 -30.22 -12.05
N VAL A 133 -9.27 -29.50 -11.30
CA VAL A 133 -8.66 -28.25 -11.75
C VAL A 133 -7.54 -28.59 -12.74
N PRO A 134 -7.64 -28.20 -14.03
CA PRO A 134 -6.60 -28.47 -15.00
C PRO A 134 -5.38 -27.59 -14.68
N VAL A 135 -4.21 -28.21 -14.79
CA VAL A 135 -2.85 -27.70 -15.06
C VAL A 135 -2.55 -26.21 -14.77
N PRO A 136 -1.39 -25.86 -14.17
CA PRO A 136 -0.98 -24.48 -13.91
C PRO A 136 -1.08 -23.53 -15.12
N ASP A 137 -0.96 -24.06 -16.34
CA ASP A 137 -1.12 -23.34 -17.60
C ASP A 137 -2.24 -23.99 -18.46
N PRO A 138 -3.45 -23.42 -18.51
CA PRO A 138 -4.50 -23.92 -19.38
C PRO A 138 -4.18 -23.61 -20.87
N PRO A 139 -4.60 -24.47 -21.82
CA PRO A 139 -4.45 -24.18 -23.25
C PRO A 139 -5.18 -22.89 -23.64
N ALA A 140 -4.65 -22.16 -24.64
CA ALA A 140 -5.10 -20.82 -25.07
C ALA A 140 -6.60 -20.71 -25.44
N ASN A 141 -7.27 -21.85 -25.63
CA ASN A 141 -8.68 -21.96 -26.02
C ASN A 141 -9.57 -22.33 -24.79
N GLY A 142 -9.11 -21.98 -23.58
CA GLY A 142 -9.42 -22.61 -22.29
C GLY A 142 -10.88 -22.75 -21.84
N GLY A 143 -11.13 -23.83 -21.09
CA GLY A 143 -12.43 -24.21 -20.50
C GLY A 143 -12.81 -23.48 -19.20
N GLY A 144 -12.24 -22.30 -18.94
CA GLY A 144 -12.64 -21.42 -17.82
C GLY A 144 -12.24 -21.83 -16.40
N VAL A 145 -11.75 -23.05 -16.19
CA VAL A 145 -11.29 -23.55 -14.87
C VAL A 145 -9.76 -23.70 -14.88
N GLN A 146 -9.08 -23.09 -13.91
CA GLN A 146 -7.61 -23.08 -13.78
C GLN A 146 -7.19 -23.03 -12.30
N TYR A 147 -5.90 -23.23 -11.99
CA TYR A 147 -5.40 -23.26 -10.61
C TYR A 147 -5.80 -22.04 -9.77
N TRP A 148 -5.80 -20.85 -10.38
CA TRP A 148 -6.13 -19.57 -9.75
C TRP A 148 -7.62 -19.18 -9.85
N ALA A 149 -8.43 -19.93 -10.60
CA ALA A 149 -9.86 -19.67 -10.79
C ALA A 149 -10.61 -21.00 -10.88
N CYS A 150 -11.09 -21.47 -9.72
CA CYS A 150 -11.79 -22.74 -9.55
C CYS A 150 -12.70 -22.74 -8.31
N PHE A 151 -13.68 -23.63 -8.28
CA PHE A 151 -14.66 -23.73 -7.18
C PHE A 151 -14.22 -24.69 -6.04
N ARG A 152 -12.91 -24.94 -5.88
CA ARG A 152 -12.40 -25.93 -4.92
C ARG A 152 -12.62 -25.53 -3.46
N ASN A 153 -12.59 -24.24 -3.18
CA ASN A 153 -12.82 -23.69 -1.84
C ASN A 153 -13.52 -22.33 -1.94
N PHE A 154 -14.13 -21.92 -0.84
CA PHE A 154 -14.90 -20.66 -0.77
C PHE A 154 -14.06 -19.41 -1.07
N LEU A 155 -12.74 -19.44 -0.86
CA LEU A 155 -11.87 -18.28 -1.08
C LEU A 155 -11.54 -18.05 -2.56
N VAL A 156 -11.49 -19.13 -3.36
CA VAL A 156 -11.17 -19.06 -4.79
C VAL A 156 -12.44 -19.08 -5.67
N ALA A 157 -13.56 -19.56 -5.12
CA ALA A 157 -14.90 -19.54 -5.72
C ALA A 157 -15.54 -18.15 -5.72
#